data_AF-A0A4V4IJK3-F1
#
_entry.id   AF-A0A4V4IJK3-F1
#
_cell.length_a   1.000
_cell.length_b   1.000
_cell.length_c   1.000
_cell.angle_alpha   90.00
_cell.angle_beta   90.00
_cell.angle_gamma   90.00
#
_symmetry.space_group_name_H-M   'P 1'
#
loop_
_entity.id
_entity.type
_entity.pdbx_description
1 polymer ?
#
loop_
_entity_poly.entity_id
_entity_poly.type
_entity_poly.pdbx_seq_one_letter_code
_entity_poly.pdbx_strand_id
1 'polypeptide(L)'
;MRNILGSIKRKVSSSSGSGTQNNSRAYPTIQDPYGTPSRIGTMKSQYDPPPPAPVPAPLIQGTAPPAYSPVSNAFPVPQIAVSSPQDQTADDPYAFLSSFDTIFLIDDSGSMAGSRWRETQEALEAITPICTSHDADGIDILFLNNPENPYHRNVSSPATVREIFSSVRPRGGTPTGQRLDSILRPYIRQCEQRGPEAVKPLNLIVITDGEPSDDVEAPLISCAKKLDKMDAPAWQIGIQFFQVGRDEGARAHLRALDDELAEIAGTELRDMVDTVPFKGAEGEHLSADGILKVVLGAVNRRLDRKRSKDLHR
;
A
#
# COMPACT_ATOMS: atom_id res chain seq x y z
N MET A 1 -18.45 47.03 45.14
CA MET A 1 -17.26 46.52 44.44
C MET A 1 -17.51 46.66 42.93
N ARG A 2 -16.55 47.24 42.22
CA ARG A 2 -16.68 47.72 40.83
C ARG A 2 -16.54 46.56 39.83
N ASN A 3 -17.45 46.48 38.87
CA ASN A 3 -17.36 45.62 37.68
C ASN A 3 -16.47 46.30 36.62
N ILE A 4 -15.54 45.55 36.03
CA ILE A 4 -14.69 45.98 34.91
C ILE A 4 -15.03 45.09 33.71
N LEU A 5 -15.65 45.68 32.70
CA LEU A 5 -15.84 45.13 31.36
C LEU A 5 -14.76 45.75 30.45
N GLY A 6 -13.92 44.92 29.84
CA GLY A 6 -12.94 45.33 28.84
C GLY A 6 -13.14 44.52 27.55
N SER A 7 -13.66 45.18 26.51
CA SER A 7 -13.84 44.64 25.17
C SER A 7 -12.92 45.42 24.23
N ILE A 8 -12.01 44.72 23.52
CA ILE A 8 -11.07 45.33 22.56
C ILE A 8 -11.55 45.00 21.14
N LYS A 9 -12.03 46.02 20.42
CA LYS A 9 -12.20 46.01 18.96
C LYS A 9 -11.03 46.75 18.31
N ARG A 10 -10.38 46.09 17.35
CA ARG A 10 -9.41 46.68 16.42
C ARG A 10 -10.13 47.58 15.41
N LYS A 11 -9.56 48.75 15.12
CA LYS A 11 -9.89 49.55 13.93
C LYS A 11 -8.60 50.08 13.30
N VAL A 12 -8.62 49.99 11.97
CA VAL A 12 -7.59 50.24 10.97
C VAL A 12 -7.30 51.74 10.81
N SER A 13 -6.06 52.10 10.45
CA SER A 13 -5.79 53.36 9.75
C SER A 13 -4.71 53.18 8.68
N SER A 14 -5.05 53.71 7.50
CA SER A 14 -4.24 53.86 6.31
C SER A 14 -3.54 55.22 6.30
N SER A 15 -2.32 55.31 5.78
CA SER A 15 -1.85 56.53 5.12
C SER A 15 -0.73 56.26 4.11
N SER A 16 -0.89 56.88 2.95
CA SER A 16 0.02 57.05 1.84
C SER A 16 1.02 58.19 2.09
N GLY A 17 2.23 58.11 1.53
CA GLY A 17 3.12 59.28 1.42
C GLY A 17 4.56 58.95 1.04
N SER A 18 4.96 59.39 -0.15
CA SER A 18 6.25 59.28 -0.83
C SER A 18 7.44 59.94 -0.13
N GLY A 19 8.64 59.37 -0.31
CA GLY A 19 9.91 60.03 0.00
C GLY A 19 11.13 59.25 -0.53
N THR A 20 11.72 59.73 -1.62
CA THR A 20 13.02 59.33 -2.17
C THR A 20 14.17 59.69 -1.23
N GLN A 21 15.06 58.74 -0.94
CA GLN A 21 16.45 59.03 -0.56
C GLN A 21 17.39 57.90 -1.03
N ASN A 22 18.43 58.31 -1.77
CA ASN A 22 19.61 57.54 -2.14
C ASN A 22 20.31 56.98 -0.89
N ASN A 23 20.70 55.70 -0.93
CA ASN A 23 21.91 55.28 -0.21
C ASN A 23 22.61 54.13 -0.93
N SER A 24 23.91 54.31 -1.07
CA SER A 24 24.85 53.48 -1.82
C SER A 24 25.37 52.34 -0.93
N ARG A 25 25.38 51.09 -1.43
CA ARG A 25 26.45 50.10 -1.13
C ARG A 25 26.30 48.80 -1.94
N ALA A 26 27.30 48.59 -2.78
CA ALA A 26 27.91 47.38 -3.35
C ALA A 26 27.14 46.03 -3.30
N TYR A 27 26.86 45.49 -4.50
CA TYR A 27 26.70 44.05 -4.75
C TYR A 27 27.95 43.53 -5.49
N PRO A 28 28.46 42.32 -5.21
CA PRO A 28 29.59 41.75 -5.94
C PRO A 28 29.17 41.24 -7.32
N THR A 29 30.00 41.56 -8.31
CA THR A 29 29.95 41.14 -9.71
C THR A 29 30.10 39.62 -9.86
N ILE A 30 29.15 39.00 -10.56
CA ILE A 30 29.29 37.64 -11.12
C ILE A 30 30.16 37.75 -12.38
N GLN A 31 31.32 37.08 -12.38
CA GLN A 31 32.15 36.88 -13.56
C GLN A 31 31.82 35.53 -14.21
N ASP A 32 31.32 35.58 -15.44
CA ASP A 32 31.45 34.49 -16.42
C ASP A 32 32.92 34.29 -16.80
N PRO A 33 33.41 33.05 -16.89
CA PRO A 33 34.58 32.76 -17.70
C PRO A 33 34.29 31.60 -18.66
N TYR A 34 33.77 31.94 -19.84
CA TYR A 34 34.12 31.18 -21.04
C TYR A 34 35.62 31.42 -21.31
N GLY A 35 36.44 30.41 -21.01
CA GLY A 35 37.88 30.44 -21.23
C GLY A 35 38.42 29.04 -21.45
N THR A 36 38.47 28.63 -22.71
CA THR A 36 39.16 27.43 -23.21
C THR A 36 40.63 27.37 -22.79
N PRO A 37 41.15 26.17 -22.49
CA PRO A 37 42.50 25.84 -22.93
C PRO A 37 42.56 24.50 -23.68
N SER A 38 43.13 24.56 -24.89
CA SER A 38 43.55 23.41 -25.69
C SER A 38 44.58 22.56 -24.94
N ARG A 39 44.33 21.26 -24.81
CA ARG A 39 45.37 20.25 -24.59
C ARG A 39 45.23 19.14 -25.61
N ILE A 40 46.20 19.10 -26.52
CA ILE A 40 46.48 17.98 -27.43
C ILE A 40 47.06 16.85 -26.56
N GLY A 41 46.32 15.75 -26.48
CA GLY A 41 46.72 14.52 -25.79
C GLY A 41 46.21 13.33 -26.58
N THR A 42 47.06 12.82 -27.46
CA THR A 42 46.83 11.66 -28.32
C THR A 42 46.73 10.39 -27.46
N MET A 43 45.52 9.91 -27.19
CA MET A 43 45.31 8.54 -26.70
C MET A 43 44.73 7.70 -27.83
N LYS A 44 45.58 6.78 -28.34
CA LYS A 44 45.21 5.72 -29.27
C LYS A 44 44.16 4.83 -28.61
N SER A 45 42.96 4.84 -29.15
CA SER A 45 41.93 3.86 -28.83
C SER A 45 42.26 2.58 -29.59
N GLN A 46 42.72 1.57 -28.86
CA GLN A 46 42.94 0.22 -29.37
C GLN A 46 41.60 -0.53 -29.25
N TYR A 47 40.75 -0.37 -30.26
CA TYR A 47 39.57 -1.21 -30.45
C TYR A 47 40.00 -2.46 -31.22
N ASP A 48 40.13 -3.59 -30.53
CA ASP A 48 40.17 -4.90 -31.17
C ASP A 48 38.72 -5.33 -31.49
N PRO A 49 38.38 -5.68 -32.75
CA PRO A 49 37.06 -6.20 -33.08
C PRO A 49 36.88 -7.62 -32.53
N PRO A 50 35.66 -8.02 -32.12
CA PRO A 50 35.40 -9.39 -31.67
C PRO A 50 35.58 -10.40 -32.82
N PRO A 51 35.98 -11.66 -32.51
CA PRO A 51 36.16 -12.70 -33.52
C PRO A 51 34.81 -13.06 -34.20
N PRO A 52 34.83 -13.48 -35.47
CA PRO A 52 33.61 -13.85 -36.19
C PRO A 52 32.93 -15.07 -35.57
N ALA A 53 31.60 -15.05 -35.56
CA ALA A 53 30.77 -16.16 -35.09
C ALA A 53 31.02 -17.44 -35.93
N PRO A 54 30.94 -18.64 -35.33
CA PRO A 54 31.10 -19.89 -36.06
C PRO A 54 29.95 -20.09 -37.06
N VAL A 55 30.33 -20.42 -38.30
CA VAL A 55 29.44 -20.84 -39.39
C VAL A 55 28.64 -22.10 -39.00
N PRO A 56 27.33 -22.17 -39.28
CA PRO A 56 26.57 -23.40 -39.09
C PRO A 56 26.98 -24.46 -40.13
N ALA A 57 27.17 -25.70 -39.65
CA ALA A 57 27.46 -26.86 -40.48
C ALA A 57 26.30 -27.19 -41.45
N PRO A 58 26.56 -27.81 -42.61
CA PRO A 58 25.56 -28.01 -43.65
C PRO A 58 24.49 -29.03 -43.25
N LEU A 59 23.23 -28.73 -43.61
CA LEU A 59 22.07 -29.62 -43.53
C LEU A 59 22.29 -30.86 -44.43
N ILE A 60 22.45 -32.02 -43.81
CA ILE A 60 22.32 -33.31 -44.52
C ILE A 60 20.82 -33.63 -44.61
N GLN A 61 20.29 -33.55 -45.83
CA GLN A 61 18.98 -34.12 -46.17
C GLN A 61 19.06 -35.65 -46.20
N GLY A 62 18.08 -36.30 -45.56
CA GLY A 62 17.65 -37.65 -45.93
C GLY A 62 17.97 -38.74 -44.91
N THR A 63 17.02 -39.01 -44.01
CA THR A 63 16.29 -40.30 -43.90
C THR A 63 15.17 -40.11 -42.87
N ALA A 64 13.92 -40.34 -43.27
CA ALA A 64 12.80 -40.34 -42.33
C ALA A 64 12.93 -41.52 -41.35
N PRO A 65 12.72 -41.35 -40.04
CA PRO A 65 12.71 -42.46 -39.08
C PRO A 65 11.44 -43.32 -39.26
N PRO A 66 11.50 -44.61 -38.91
CA PRO A 66 10.39 -45.54 -39.11
C PRO A 66 9.19 -45.19 -38.22
N ALA A 67 7.98 -45.50 -38.71
CA ALA A 67 6.73 -45.32 -37.98
C ALA A 67 6.69 -46.25 -36.75
N TYR A 68 6.62 -45.67 -35.55
CA TYR A 68 6.46 -46.42 -34.31
C TYR A 68 4.99 -46.81 -34.11
N SER A 69 4.72 -48.11 -34.05
CA SER A 69 3.50 -48.65 -33.43
C SER A 69 3.67 -48.68 -31.91
N PRO A 70 2.65 -48.34 -31.10
CA PRO A 70 2.79 -48.30 -29.65
C PRO A 70 2.84 -49.72 -29.07
N VAL A 71 3.95 -50.07 -28.42
CA VAL A 71 4.06 -51.28 -27.61
C VAL A 71 3.85 -50.88 -26.15
N SER A 72 2.78 -51.40 -25.56
CA SER A 72 2.41 -51.21 -24.16
C SER A 72 3.46 -51.81 -23.22
N ASN A 73 4.17 -50.95 -22.48
CA ASN A 73 4.86 -51.31 -21.24
C ASN A 73 5.05 -50.04 -20.40
N ALA A 74 3.98 -49.65 -19.70
CA ALA A 74 4.06 -48.65 -18.64
C ALA A 74 3.97 -49.39 -17.29
N PHE A 75 5.06 -49.34 -16.53
CA PHE A 75 5.05 -49.61 -15.10
C PHE A 75 4.11 -48.61 -14.41
N PRO A 76 3.36 -48.99 -13.36
CA PRO A 76 2.44 -48.07 -12.71
C PRO A 76 3.21 -46.97 -11.99
N VAL A 77 3.12 -45.75 -12.50
CA VAL A 77 3.40 -44.53 -11.75
C VAL A 77 2.32 -44.43 -10.67
N PRO A 78 2.63 -44.18 -9.39
CA PRO A 78 1.61 -43.96 -8.39
C PRO A 78 0.80 -42.73 -8.80
N GLN A 79 -0.44 -42.95 -9.25
CA GLN A 79 -1.40 -41.88 -9.42
C GLN A 79 -1.69 -41.35 -8.02
N ILE A 80 -1.19 -40.15 -7.71
CA ILE A 80 -1.76 -39.36 -6.64
C ILE A 80 -3.19 -39.07 -7.12
N ALA A 81 -4.13 -39.88 -6.64
CA ALA A 81 -5.54 -39.58 -6.75
C ALA A 81 -5.72 -38.24 -6.04
N VAL A 82 -5.93 -37.18 -6.82
CA VAL A 82 -6.51 -35.95 -6.29
C VAL A 82 -7.95 -36.31 -5.97
N SER A 83 -8.15 -36.85 -4.77
CA SER A 83 -9.45 -36.91 -4.15
C SER A 83 -9.95 -35.48 -4.11
N SER A 84 -11.00 -35.19 -4.88
CA SER A 84 -11.80 -33.99 -4.75
C SER A 84 -12.09 -33.76 -3.25
N PRO A 85 -11.80 -32.58 -2.68
CA PRO A 85 -12.17 -32.30 -1.31
C PRO A 85 -13.69 -32.03 -1.28
N GLN A 86 -14.47 -33.11 -1.29
CA GLN A 86 -15.75 -33.13 -0.60
C GLN A 86 -15.44 -33.58 0.83
N ASP A 87 -15.81 -32.75 1.80
CA ASP A 87 -15.68 -32.93 3.26
C ASP A 87 -14.39 -32.49 3.97
N GLN A 88 -13.96 -31.25 3.72
CA GLN A 88 -13.47 -30.31 4.76
C GLN A 88 -13.99 -28.93 4.29
N THR A 89 -14.71 -28.12 5.06
CA THR A 89 -14.14 -27.06 5.89
C THR A 89 -15.21 -26.54 6.88
N ALA A 90 -15.17 -27.00 8.12
CA ALA A 90 -15.74 -26.22 9.22
C ALA A 90 -14.72 -25.19 9.77
N ASP A 91 -13.46 -25.22 9.32
CA ASP A 91 -12.41 -24.27 9.71
C ASP A 91 -11.43 -24.02 8.54
N ASP A 92 -11.89 -23.46 7.43
CA ASP A 92 -10.97 -22.74 6.53
C ASP A 92 -10.72 -21.35 7.14
N PRO A 93 -9.52 -21.07 7.67
CA PRO A 93 -9.24 -19.80 8.33
C PRO A 93 -9.19 -18.62 7.34
N TYR A 94 -9.32 -18.86 6.04
CA TYR A 94 -9.32 -17.83 5.00
C TYR A 94 -10.67 -17.67 4.30
N ALA A 95 -11.66 -18.53 4.60
CA ALA A 95 -12.99 -18.51 3.98
C ALA A 95 -13.69 -17.15 4.11
N PHE A 96 -13.38 -16.40 5.15
CA PHE A 96 -13.96 -15.07 5.36
C PHE A 96 -13.43 -14.01 4.39
N LEU A 97 -12.28 -14.22 3.74
CA LEU A 97 -11.71 -13.23 2.80
C LEU A 97 -12.67 -12.96 1.65
N SER A 98 -13.53 -13.91 1.29
CA SER A 98 -14.59 -13.76 0.29
C SER A 98 -15.67 -12.74 0.65
N SER A 99 -15.79 -12.38 1.93
CA SER A 99 -16.88 -11.53 2.44
C SER A 99 -16.53 -10.04 2.54
N PHE A 100 -15.30 -9.67 2.16
CA PHE A 100 -14.79 -8.29 2.23
C PHE A 100 -14.12 -7.91 0.92
N ASP A 101 -14.18 -6.63 0.56
CA ASP A 101 -13.28 -6.08 -0.45
C ASP A 101 -11.96 -5.75 0.23
N THR A 102 -10.85 -6.28 -0.28
CA THR A 102 -9.51 -6.05 0.29
C THR A 102 -8.73 -5.05 -0.56
N ILE A 103 -8.34 -3.95 0.08
CA ILE A 103 -7.49 -2.92 -0.52
C ILE A 103 -6.16 -2.87 0.24
N PHE A 104 -5.05 -3.04 -0.46
CA PHE A 104 -3.72 -2.71 0.04
C PHE A 104 -3.37 -1.29 -0.37
N LEU A 105 -3.25 -0.41 0.62
CA LEU A 105 -2.74 0.94 0.43
C LEU A 105 -1.24 0.96 0.75
N ILE A 106 -0.43 1.06 -0.29
CA ILE A 106 1.03 0.96 -0.21
C ILE A 106 1.65 2.34 -0.16
N ASP A 107 2.51 2.55 0.83
CA ASP A 107 3.40 3.69 0.89
C ASP A 107 4.44 3.61 -0.24
N ASP A 108 4.37 4.57 -1.16
CA ASP A 108 5.33 4.80 -2.22
C ASP A 108 6.09 6.12 -2.01
N SER A 109 6.28 6.54 -0.76
CA SER A 109 7.13 7.67 -0.38
C SER A 109 8.61 7.40 -0.63
N GLY A 110 9.44 8.45 -0.58
CA GLY A 110 10.88 8.29 -0.80
C GLY A 110 11.59 7.35 0.19
N SER A 111 11.10 7.23 1.43
CA SER A 111 11.71 6.36 2.46
C SER A 111 11.61 4.87 2.14
N MET A 112 10.59 4.49 1.38
CA MET A 112 10.36 3.10 0.98
C MET A 112 11.36 2.59 -0.06
N ALA A 113 12.14 3.47 -0.71
CA ALA A 113 13.08 3.08 -1.77
C ALA A 113 14.11 2.02 -1.29
N GLY A 114 14.37 1.02 -2.13
CA GLY A 114 15.34 -0.04 -1.84
C GLY A 114 14.70 -1.30 -1.28
N SER A 115 15.16 -1.77 -0.12
CA SER A 115 14.73 -3.07 0.44
C SER A 115 13.27 -3.05 0.86
N ARG A 116 12.79 -2.00 1.52
CA ARG A 116 11.40 -1.89 2.01
C ARG A 116 10.37 -2.03 0.88
N TRP A 117 10.62 -1.38 -0.26
CA TRP A 117 9.79 -1.53 -1.47
C TRP A 117 9.78 -2.95 -2.01
N ARG A 118 10.96 -3.58 -2.11
CA ARG A 118 11.09 -4.96 -2.61
C ARG A 118 10.44 -5.97 -1.68
N GLU A 119 10.65 -5.82 -0.39
CA GLU A 119 10.05 -6.65 0.66
C GLU A 119 8.52 -6.56 0.64
N THR A 120 7.98 -5.35 0.43
CA THR A 120 6.52 -5.15 0.26
C THR A 120 6.01 -5.84 -1.00
N GLN A 121 6.74 -5.73 -2.11
CA GLN A 121 6.40 -6.44 -3.35
C GLN A 121 6.38 -7.96 -3.15
N GLU A 122 7.44 -8.52 -2.58
CA GLU A 122 7.59 -9.97 -2.35
C GLU A 122 6.48 -10.51 -1.44
N ALA A 123 6.13 -9.77 -0.39
CA ALA A 123 5.05 -10.16 0.49
C ALA A 123 3.67 -10.12 -0.20
N LEU A 124 3.39 -9.08 -1.01
CA LEU A 124 2.16 -9.02 -1.79
C LEU A 124 2.08 -10.12 -2.85
N GLU A 125 3.18 -10.42 -3.54
CA GLU A 125 3.26 -11.53 -4.49
C GLU A 125 2.94 -12.87 -3.82
N ALA A 126 3.38 -13.07 -2.58
CA ALA A 126 3.16 -14.30 -1.83
C ALA A 126 1.72 -14.46 -1.30
N ILE A 127 1.08 -13.37 -0.86
CA ILE A 127 -0.30 -13.44 -0.34
C ILE A 127 -1.36 -13.42 -1.44
N THR A 128 -1.06 -12.85 -2.62
CA THR A 128 -2.07 -12.67 -3.68
C THR A 128 -2.78 -13.99 -4.03
N PRO A 129 -2.07 -15.13 -4.23
CA PRO A 129 -2.72 -16.42 -4.48
C PRO A 129 -3.66 -16.84 -3.35
N ILE A 130 -3.30 -16.55 -2.10
CA ILE A 130 -4.11 -16.85 -0.91
C ILE A 130 -5.36 -15.97 -0.89
N CYS A 131 -5.24 -14.67 -1.14
CA CYS A 131 -6.41 -13.80 -1.20
C CYS A 131 -7.36 -14.23 -2.34
N THR A 132 -6.82 -14.57 -3.51
CA THR A 132 -7.61 -14.89 -4.71
C THR A 132 -8.25 -16.27 -4.70
N SER A 133 -7.75 -17.21 -3.90
CA SER A 133 -8.41 -18.51 -3.73
C SER A 133 -9.74 -18.39 -2.97
N HIS A 134 -9.94 -17.29 -2.25
CA HIS A 134 -11.14 -17.03 -1.45
C HIS A 134 -11.94 -15.82 -1.94
N ASP A 135 -11.31 -14.80 -2.55
CA ASP A 135 -12.00 -13.68 -3.21
C ASP A 135 -11.85 -13.76 -4.74
N ALA A 136 -12.94 -14.08 -5.43
CA ALA A 136 -12.95 -14.22 -6.89
C ALA A 136 -12.69 -12.89 -7.62
N ASP A 137 -12.96 -11.76 -6.96
CA ASP A 137 -12.73 -10.43 -7.54
C ASP A 137 -11.26 -10.00 -7.39
N GLY A 138 -10.47 -10.65 -6.52
CA GLY A 138 -9.05 -10.34 -6.30
C GLY A 138 -8.82 -9.23 -5.26
N ILE A 139 -7.64 -8.60 -5.32
CA ILE A 139 -7.27 -7.51 -4.39
C ILE A 139 -7.03 -6.19 -5.14
N ASP A 140 -7.27 -5.07 -4.49
CA ASP A 140 -6.91 -3.77 -5.02
C ASP A 140 -5.57 -3.28 -4.44
N ILE A 141 -4.72 -2.71 -5.28
CA ILE A 141 -3.42 -2.13 -4.87
C ILE A 141 -3.44 -0.63 -5.16
N LEU A 142 -3.50 0.18 -4.11
CA LEU A 142 -3.45 1.63 -4.20
C LEU A 142 -2.13 2.14 -3.62
N PHE A 143 -1.74 3.35 -3.99
CA PHE A 143 -0.50 3.98 -3.54
C PHE A 143 -0.78 5.34 -2.90
N LEU A 144 0.05 5.79 -1.95
CA LEU A 144 -0.12 7.10 -1.30
C LEU A 144 0.03 8.27 -2.28
N ASN A 145 1.09 8.25 -3.09
CA ASN A 145 1.49 9.35 -3.97
C ASN A 145 1.07 9.10 -5.43
N ASN A 146 1.13 7.84 -5.91
CA ASN A 146 0.72 7.55 -7.28
C ASN A 146 -0.81 7.58 -7.45
N PRO A 147 -1.30 8.20 -8.54
CA PRO A 147 -2.73 8.27 -8.82
C PRO A 147 -3.32 6.88 -9.02
N GLU A 148 -4.63 6.77 -8.83
CA GLU A 148 -5.33 5.52 -9.10
C GLU A 148 -5.21 5.11 -10.56
N ASN A 149 -4.95 3.83 -10.76
CA ASN A 149 -4.90 3.21 -12.08
C ASN A 149 -5.86 2.01 -12.08
N PRO A 150 -6.81 1.92 -13.03
CA PRO A 150 -7.69 0.77 -13.15
C PRO A 150 -6.94 -0.57 -13.26
N TYR A 151 -5.70 -0.57 -13.76
CA TYR A 151 -4.85 -1.77 -13.81
C TYR A 151 -4.49 -2.33 -12.44
N HIS A 152 -4.61 -1.53 -11.37
CA HIS A 152 -4.30 -1.97 -10.02
C HIS A 152 -5.52 -2.49 -9.26
N ARG A 153 -6.66 -2.66 -9.94
CA ARG A 153 -7.89 -3.20 -9.36
C ARG A 153 -8.04 -4.67 -9.72
N ASN A 154 -8.69 -5.43 -8.84
CA ASN A 154 -8.99 -6.85 -9.08
C ASN A 154 -7.74 -7.69 -9.43
N VAL A 155 -6.62 -7.37 -8.78
CA VAL A 155 -5.33 -8.02 -8.99
C VAL A 155 -5.44 -9.45 -8.48
N SER A 156 -5.23 -10.40 -9.39
CA SER A 156 -5.44 -11.82 -9.11
C SER A 156 -4.21 -12.70 -9.34
N SER A 157 -3.06 -12.11 -9.71
CA SER A 157 -1.85 -12.87 -9.96
C SER A 157 -0.59 -12.19 -9.41
N PRO A 158 0.39 -12.96 -8.92
CA PRO A 158 1.69 -12.43 -8.52
C PRO A 158 2.42 -11.69 -9.66
N ALA A 159 2.20 -12.11 -10.91
CA ALA A 159 2.81 -11.45 -12.08
C ALA A 159 2.29 -10.01 -12.23
N THR A 160 0.99 -9.80 -12.05
CA THR A 160 0.38 -8.46 -12.08
C THR A 160 0.91 -7.59 -10.95
N VAL A 161 1.08 -8.12 -9.73
CA VAL A 161 1.73 -7.39 -8.62
C VAL A 161 3.13 -6.90 -9.02
N ARG A 162 3.94 -7.79 -9.60
CA ARG A 162 5.29 -7.46 -10.05
C ARG A 162 5.30 -6.35 -11.10
N GLU A 163 4.37 -6.42 -12.06
CA GLU A 163 4.24 -5.39 -13.10
C GLU A 163 3.85 -4.04 -12.51
N ILE A 164 2.89 -4.01 -11.58
CA ILE A 164 2.49 -2.80 -10.86
C ILE A 164 3.70 -2.18 -10.15
N PHE A 165 4.43 -2.95 -9.34
CA PHE A 165 5.63 -2.47 -8.63
C PHE A 165 6.77 -2.08 -9.57
N SER A 166 6.87 -2.68 -10.75
CA SER A 166 7.84 -2.30 -11.78
C SER A 166 7.51 -0.97 -12.46
N SER A 167 6.22 -0.58 -12.47
CA SER A 167 5.72 0.67 -13.07
C SER A 167 5.73 1.86 -12.10
N VAL A 168 5.70 1.60 -10.80
CA VAL A 168 5.67 2.61 -9.73
C VAL A 168 7.07 2.80 -9.15
N ARG A 169 7.44 4.05 -8.82
CA ARG A 169 8.71 4.38 -8.17
C ARG A 169 8.46 5.14 -6.88
N PRO A 170 9.06 4.69 -5.75
CA PRO A 170 8.96 5.40 -4.48
C PRO A 170 9.49 6.84 -4.59
N ARG A 171 8.68 7.83 -4.20
CA ARG A 171 8.97 9.26 -4.22
C ARG A 171 7.95 10.05 -3.41
N GLY A 172 8.31 11.26 -2.99
CA GLY A 172 7.40 12.16 -2.28
C GLY A 172 7.34 11.87 -0.78
N GLY A 173 6.32 12.44 -0.12
CA GLY A 173 6.05 12.26 1.31
C GLY A 173 5.06 11.13 1.57
N THR A 174 4.46 11.13 2.75
CA THR A 174 3.56 10.08 3.22
C THR A 174 2.17 10.68 3.49
N PRO A 175 1.42 11.14 2.46
CA PRO A 175 0.11 11.81 2.62
C PRO A 175 -1.01 10.80 2.93
N THR A 176 -0.88 10.09 4.04
CA THR A 176 -1.75 9.00 4.47
C THR A 176 -3.18 9.50 4.70
N GLY A 177 -3.36 10.64 5.37
CA GLY A 177 -4.67 11.18 5.71
C GLY A 177 -5.50 11.52 4.47
N GLN A 178 -4.91 12.29 3.56
CA GLN A 178 -5.50 12.65 2.29
C GLN A 178 -5.87 11.41 1.47
N ARG A 179 -4.99 10.40 1.45
CA ARG A 179 -5.25 9.18 0.68
C ARG A 179 -6.36 8.33 1.30
N LEU A 180 -6.40 8.22 2.62
CA LEU A 180 -7.50 7.58 3.35
C LEU A 180 -8.83 8.26 3.06
N ASP A 181 -8.92 9.60 3.10
CA ASP A 181 -10.16 10.31 2.75
C ASP A 181 -10.61 9.99 1.31
N SER A 182 -9.66 9.93 0.36
CA SER A 182 -9.98 9.61 -1.04
C SER A 182 -10.62 8.24 -1.23
N ILE A 183 -10.31 7.27 -0.36
CA ILE A 183 -10.84 5.89 -0.39
C ILE A 183 -12.13 5.79 0.44
N LEU A 184 -12.10 6.30 1.67
CA LEU A 184 -13.20 6.15 2.64
C LEU A 184 -14.40 7.00 2.24
N ARG A 185 -14.18 8.22 1.74
CA ARG A 185 -15.28 9.15 1.45
C ARG A 185 -16.21 8.64 0.34
N PRO A 186 -15.73 8.09 -0.81
CA PRO A 186 -16.60 7.42 -1.78
C PRO A 186 -17.31 6.19 -1.22
N TYR A 187 -16.62 5.35 -0.45
CA TYR A 187 -17.20 4.15 0.14
C TYR A 187 -18.36 4.50 1.08
N ILE A 188 -18.17 5.46 1.98
CA ILE A 188 -19.24 5.94 2.88
C ILE A 188 -20.41 6.51 2.10
N ARG A 189 -20.18 7.25 1.00
CA ARG A 189 -21.27 7.73 0.14
C ARG A 189 -22.08 6.57 -0.46
N GLN A 190 -21.44 5.46 -0.81
CA GLN A 190 -22.17 4.28 -1.29
C GLN A 190 -23.04 3.67 -0.19
N CYS A 191 -22.51 3.56 1.03
CA CYS A 191 -23.28 3.10 2.20
C CYS A 191 -24.49 4.02 2.48
N GLU A 192 -24.30 5.34 2.41
CA GLU A 192 -25.38 6.32 2.59
C GLU A 192 -26.49 6.18 1.52
N GLN A 193 -26.12 5.83 0.29
CA GLN A 193 -27.05 5.72 -0.84
C GLN A 193 -27.79 4.38 -0.91
N ARG A 194 -27.10 3.28 -0.60
CA ARG A 194 -27.60 1.92 -0.80
C ARG A 194 -28.01 1.22 0.50
N GLY A 195 -27.61 1.77 1.63
CA GLY A 195 -27.62 1.12 2.94
C GLY A 195 -26.33 0.34 3.18
N PRO A 196 -25.78 0.34 4.41
CA PRO A 196 -24.51 -0.31 4.73
C PRO A 196 -24.55 -1.82 4.48
N GLU A 197 -25.68 -2.48 4.75
CA GLU A 197 -25.84 -3.93 4.52
C GLU A 197 -25.80 -4.33 3.03
N ALA A 198 -26.07 -3.39 2.12
CA ALA A 198 -26.04 -3.62 0.67
C ALA A 198 -24.67 -3.36 0.04
N VAL A 199 -23.68 -2.90 0.82
CA VAL A 199 -22.32 -2.60 0.39
C VAL A 199 -21.38 -3.63 1.03
N LYS A 200 -20.56 -4.30 0.21
CA LYS A 200 -19.59 -5.30 0.69
C LYS A 200 -18.63 -4.61 1.68
N PRO A 201 -18.44 -5.17 2.88
CA PRO A 201 -17.54 -4.61 3.88
C PRO A 201 -16.11 -4.41 3.37
N LEU A 202 -15.42 -3.38 3.86
CA LEU A 202 -14.07 -3.00 3.41
C LEU A 202 -12.99 -3.46 4.40
N ASN A 203 -11.94 -4.10 3.88
CA ASN A 203 -10.70 -4.39 4.58
C ASN A 203 -9.55 -3.58 3.96
N LEU A 204 -9.15 -2.50 4.62
CA LEU A 204 -8.10 -1.60 4.13
C LEU A 204 -6.80 -1.84 4.91
N ILE A 205 -5.76 -2.32 4.24
CA ILE A 205 -4.47 -2.62 4.84
C ILE A 205 -3.46 -1.58 4.35
N VAL A 206 -2.99 -0.73 5.25
CA VAL A 206 -2.01 0.32 4.96
C VAL A 206 -0.61 -0.21 5.28
N ILE A 207 0.27 -0.28 4.28
CA ILE A 207 1.66 -0.71 4.45
C ILE A 207 2.56 0.51 4.33
N THR A 208 3.24 0.89 5.41
CA THR A 208 4.06 2.12 5.47
C THR A 208 5.29 1.96 6.36
N ASP A 209 6.35 2.71 6.08
CA ASP A 209 7.59 2.72 6.86
C ASP A 209 7.86 4.01 7.64
N GLY A 210 6.96 4.99 7.54
CA GLY A 210 7.18 6.34 8.02
C GLY A 210 5.95 6.94 8.69
N GLU A 211 6.19 8.05 9.39
CA GLU A 211 5.12 8.86 9.96
C GLU A 211 4.33 9.57 8.85
N PRO A 212 3.00 9.66 8.95
CA PRO A 212 2.20 10.48 8.04
C PRO A 212 2.68 11.93 7.97
N SER A 213 2.63 12.50 6.77
CA SER A 213 2.97 13.92 6.54
C SER A 213 1.78 14.87 6.71
N ASP A 214 0.61 14.33 7.07
CA ASP A 214 -0.67 15.01 7.20
C ASP A 214 -1.55 14.37 8.29
N ASP A 215 -2.71 14.97 8.55
CA ASP A 215 -3.67 14.54 9.58
C ASP A 215 -4.40 13.27 9.16
N VAL A 216 -4.16 12.18 9.88
CA VAL A 216 -4.76 10.85 9.65
C VAL A 216 -6.01 10.65 10.50
N GLU A 217 -6.05 11.28 11.66
CA GLU A 217 -7.12 11.16 12.64
C GLU A 217 -8.44 11.71 12.09
N ALA A 218 -8.42 12.89 11.46
CA ALA A 218 -9.63 13.53 10.95
C ALA A 218 -10.45 12.66 9.97
N PRO A 219 -9.88 12.06 8.91
CA PRO A 219 -10.65 11.19 8.00
C PRO A 219 -11.15 9.92 8.71
N LEU A 220 -10.37 9.34 9.62
CA LEU A 220 -10.76 8.16 10.39
C LEU A 220 -11.94 8.44 11.32
N ILE A 221 -11.86 9.52 12.11
CA ILE A 221 -12.91 9.96 13.03
C ILE A 221 -14.19 10.32 12.26
N SER A 222 -14.06 11.03 11.14
CA SER A 222 -15.19 11.38 10.26
C SER A 222 -15.88 10.13 9.71
N CYS A 223 -15.09 9.13 9.28
CA CYS A 223 -15.60 7.86 8.80
C CYS A 223 -16.33 7.08 9.90
N ALA A 224 -15.73 6.93 11.08
CA ALA A 224 -16.31 6.23 12.23
C ALA A 224 -17.67 6.84 12.62
N LYS A 225 -17.72 8.18 12.80
CA LYS A 225 -18.96 8.90 13.16
C LYS A 225 -20.08 8.71 12.14
N LYS A 226 -19.76 8.65 10.85
CA LYS A 226 -20.78 8.44 9.80
C LYS A 226 -21.29 7.01 9.79
N LEU A 227 -20.43 6.02 9.99
CA LEU A 227 -20.84 4.62 10.10
C LEU A 227 -21.76 4.40 11.30
N ASP A 228 -21.43 4.98 12.46
CA ASP A 228 -22.25 4.87 13.67
C ASP A 228 -23.60 5.59 13.51
N LYS A 229 -23.62 6.76 12.85
CA LYS A 229 -24.87 7.47 12.53
C LYS A 229 -25.81 6.65 11.64
N MET A 230 -25.28 5.77 10.80
CA MET A 230 -26.06 4.88 9.92
C MET A 230 -26.39 3.53 10.57
N ASP A 231 -26.01 3.31 11.83
CA ASP A 231 -26.08 1.99 12.49
C ASP A 231 -25.42 0.88 11.64
N ALA A 232 -24.32 1.22 10.96
CA ALA A 232 -23.62 0.28 10.10
C ALA A 232 -23.03 -0.85 10.96
N PRO A 233 -22.91 -2.08 10.44
CA PRO A 233 -22.23 -3.16 11.15
C PRO A 233 -20.84 -2.73 11.64
N ALA A 234 -20.43 -3.18 12.82
CA ALA A 234 -19.13 -2.82 13.40
C ALA A 234 -17.95 -3.19 12.47
N TRP A 235 -18.13 -4.23 11.67
CA TRP A 235 -17.17 -4.75 10.71
C TRP A 235 -17.28 -4.14 9.30
N GLN A 236 -18.15 -3.15 9.07
CA GLN A 236 -18.39 -2.56 7.75
C GLN A 236 -17.11 -2.00 7.11
N ILE A 237 -16.22 -1.45 7.94
CA ILE A 237 -14.87 -1.05 7.56
C ILE A 237 -13.96 -1.47 8.70
N GLY A 238 -12.79 -1.97 8.36
CA GLY A 238 -11.67 -1.85 9.29
C GLY A 238 -10.36 -1.66 8.54
N ILE A 239 -9.48 -0.97 9.22
CA ILE A 239 -8.27 -0.38 8.71
C ILE A 239 -7.13 -0.93 9.56
N GLN A 240 -6.14 -1.51 8.90
CA GLN A 240 -5.02 -2.14 9.57
C GLN A 240 -3.74 -1.48 9.08
N PHE A 241 -3.03 -0.82 9.97
CA PHE A 241 -1.70 -0.32 9.68
C PHE A 241 -0.68 -1.43 9.91
N PHE A 242 0.16 -1.65 8.91
CA PHE A 242 1.26 -2.57 8.96
C PHE A 242 2.56 -1.81 8.71
N GLN A 243 3.36 -1.71 9.77
CA GLN A 243 4.63 -1.02 9.70
C GLN A 243 5.68 -1.89 9.01
N VAL A 244 6.40 -1.31 8.04
CA VAL A 244 7.62 -1.87 7.47
C VAL A 244 8.83 -1.14 8.03
N GLY A 245 9.93 -1.84 8.27
CA GLY A 245 11.11 -1.25 8.88
C GLY A 245 10.93 -1.00 10.38
N ARG A 246 11.70 -0.05 10.93
CA ARG A 246 11.89 0.13 12.39
C ARG A 246 11.88 1.57 12.84
N ASP A 247 11.25 2.44 12.06
CA ASP A 247 11.15 3.83 12.45
C ASP A 247 10.34 3.94 13.76
N GLU A 248 10.98 4.44 14.82
CA GLU A 248 10.34 4.52 16.14
C GLU A 248 9.24 5.59 16.18
N GLY A 249 9.39 6.66 15.40
CA GLY A 249 8.38 7.72 15.26
C GLY A 249 7.11 7.19 14.60
N ALA A 250 7.26 6.53 13.45
CA ALA A 250 6.18 5.83 12.77
C ALA A 250 5.51 4.81 13.69
N ARG A 251 6.29 4.04 14.45
CA ARG A 251 5.74 3.06 15.39
C ARG A 251 4.89 3.72 16.48
N ALA A 252 5.39 4.80 17.07
CA ALA A 252 4.68 5.54 18.11
C ALA A 252 3.40 6.16 17.56
N HIS A 253 3.47 6.80 16.39
CA HIS A 253 2.33 7.42 15.73
C HIS A 253 1.24 6.39 15.37
N LEU A 254 1.61 5.29 14.72
CA LEU A 254 0.66 4.23 14.36
C LEU A 254 0.02 3.57 15.59
N ARG A 255 0.76 3.48 16.71
CA ARG A 255 0.20 2.97 17.96
C ARG A 255 -0.81 3.96 18.57
N ALA A 256 -0.54 5.26 18.53
CA ALA A 256 -1.50 6.26 18.98
C ALA A 256 -2.80 6.21 18.17
N LEU A 257 -2.73 5.92 16.86
CA LEU A 257 -3.93 5.73 16.02
C LEU A 257 -4.79 4.52 16.43
N ASP A 258 -4.20 3.50 17.06
CA ASP A 258 -4.91 2.31 17.54
C ASP A 258 -5.48 2.54 18.95
N ASP A 259 -4.64 3.02 19.87
CA ASP A 259 -4.96 3.13 21.30
C ASP A 259 -5.74 4.42 21.64
N GLU A 260 -5.49 5.54 20.95
CA GLU A 260 -5.89 6.90 21.40
C GLU A 260 -6.93 7.58 20.50
N LEU A 261 -7.36 6.95 19.40
CA LEU A 261 -8.26 7.59 18.42
C LEU A 261 -9.59 8.06 19.03
N ALA A 262 -10.16 7.30 19.96
CA ALA A 262 -11.38 7.67 20.68
C ALA A 262 -11.15 8.86 21.63
N GLU A 263 -9.98 8.92 22.27
CA GLU A 263 -9.59 10.02 23.16
C GLU A 263 -9.42 11.32 22.36
N ILE A 264 -8.72 11.26 21.22
CA ILE A 264 -8.51 12.38 20.30
C ILE A 264 -9.85 12.91 19.77
N ALA A 265 -10.80 12.02 19.49
CA ALA A 265 -12.13 12.40 19.01
C ALA A 265 -13.01 13.08 20.08
N GLY A 266 -12.64 12.96 21.37
CA GLY A 266 -13.40 13.45 22.51
C GLY A 266 -14.75 12.78 22.69
N THR A 267 -14.95 11.59 22.12
CA THR A 267 -16.21 10.84 22.14
C THR A 267 -15.96 9.36 21.92
N GLU A 268 -16.89 8.50 22.34
CA GLU A 268 -16.82 7.08 22.02
C GLU A 268 -16.85 6.89 20.50
N LEU A 269 -15.92 6.10 19.99
CA LEU A 269 -15.84 5.71 18.59
C LEU A 269 -15.86 4.20 18.47
N ARG A 270 -16.42 3.70 17.37
CA ARG A 270 -16.23 2.31 17.00
C ARG A 270 -14.74 1.96 16.85
N ASP A 271 -14.38 0.79 17.39
CA ASP A 271 -13.07 0.17 17.14
C ASP A 271 -13.05 -0.34 15.68
N MET A 272 -12.28 0.33 14.83
CA MET A 272 -12.10 0.01 13.41
C MET A 272 -10.67 0.15 12.89
N VAL A 273 -9.73 0.58 13.75
CA VAL A 273 -8.32 0.77 13.41
C VAL A 273 -7.50 -0.18 14.29
N ASP A 274 -6.46 -0.78 13.72
CA ASP A 274 -5.54 -1.67 14.42
C ASP A 274 -4.13 -1.45 13.83
N THR A 275 -3.09 -1.62 14.64
CA THR A 275 -1.68 -1.51 14.21
C THR A 275 -0.88 -2.77 14.52
N VAL A 276 -0.24 -3.31 13.48
CA VAL A 276 0.75 -4.38 13.61
C VAL A 276 2.15 -3.82 13.33
N PRO A 277 3.02 -3.70 14.35
CA PRO A 277 4.39 -3.27 14.13
C PRO A 277 5.21 -4.39 13.48
N PHE A 278 6.25 -4.01 12.73
CA PHE A 278 7.26 -4.97 12.29
C PHE A 278 7.93 -5.62 13.51
N LYS A 279 7.92 -6.96 13.57
CA LYS A 279 8.49 -7.73 14.71
C LYS A 279 9.82 -8.40 14.40
N GLY A 280 10.40 -8.17 13.20
CA GLY A 280 11.59 -8.91 12.79
C GLY A 280 12.87 -8.48 13.52
N ALA A 281 13.72 -9.44 13.88
CA ALA A 281 15.08 -9.25 14.42
C ALA A 281 16.04 -8.65 13.38
N GLU A 282 17.21 -8.07 13.76
CA GLU A 282 18.17 -7.46 12.82
C GLU A 282 18.47 -8.38 11.61
N GLY A 283 18.08 -7.93 10.41
CA GLY A 283 18.22 -8.70 9.17
C GLY A 283 16.99 -9.52 8.75
N GLU A 284 15.93 -9.58 9.55
CA GLU A 284 14.65 -10.15 9.12
C GLU A 284 13.87 -9.14 8.27
N HIS A 285 13.17 -9.67 7.26
CA HIS A 285 12.44 -8.92 6.24
C HIS A 285 10.93 -9.06 6.43
N LEU A 286 10.16 -8.23 5.73
CA LEU A 286 8.72 -8.45 5.62
C LEU A 286 8.43 -9.84 5.01
N SER A 287 7.79 -10.72 5.78
CA SER A 287 7.39 -12.04 5.30
C SER A 287 5.93 -12.09 4.87
N ALA A 288 5.64 -13.04 3.97
CA ALA A 288 4.27 -13.41 3.60
C ALA A 288 3.43 -13.75 4.84
N ASP A 289 3.99 -14.48 5.80
CA ASP A 289 3.31 -14.82 7.07
C ASP A 289 2.96 -13.59 7.90
N GLY A 290 3.83 -12.58 7.90
CA GLY A 290 3.60 -11.30 8.57
C GLY A 290 2.40 -10.59 7.97
N ILE A 291 2.37 -10.42 6.64
CA ILE A 291 1.23 -9.79 5.97
C ILE A 291 -0.03 -10.66 6.05
N LEU A 292 0.09 -11.99 5.95
CA LEU A 292 -1.05 -12.88 6.08
C LEU A 292 -1.67 -12.78 7.48
N LYS A 293 -0.85 -12.69 8.53
CA LYS A 293 -1.33 -12.44 9.89
C LYS A 293 -2.05 -11.09 10.01
N VAL A 294 -1.63 -10.08 9.28
CA VAL A 294 -2.27 -8.75 9.25
C VAL A 294 -3.62 -8.85 8.56
N VAL A 295 -3.66 -9.49 7.38
CA VAL A 295 -4.89 -9.79 6.63
C VAL A 295 -5.87 -10.59 7.50
N LEU A 296 -5.38 -11.62 8.19
CA LEU A 296 -6.19 -12.46 9.07
C LEU A 296 -6.60 -11.75 10.36
N GLY A 297 -5.69 -11.04 11.01
CA GLY A 297 -5.91 -10.38 12.31
C GLY A 297 -6.99 -9.29 12.21
N ALA A 298 -6.91 -8.49 11.13
CA ALA A 298 -7.90 -7.47 10.81
C ALA A 298 -9.31 -8.05 10.71
N VAL A 299 -9.46 -9.32 10.28
CA VAL A 299 -10.76 -9.96 10.07
C VAL A 299 -11.17 -10.89 11.22
N ASN A 300 -10.25 -11.57 11.89
CA ASN A 300 -10.57 -12.50 12.98
C ASN A 300 -11.12 -11.76 14.21
N ARG A 301 -10.55 -10.58 14.57
CA ARG A 301 -11.16 -9.67 15.56
C ARG A 301 -12.61 -9.30 15.21
N ARG A 302 -12.94 -9.24 13.91
CA ARG A 302 -14.29 -8.92 13.43
C ARG A 302 -15.23 -10.12 13.48
N LEU A 303 -14.74 -11.33 13.22
CA LEU A 303 -15.50 -12.58 13.38
C LEU A 303 -15.84 -12.85 14.86
N ASP A 304 -14.89 -12.61 15.75
CA ASP A 304 -15.11 -12.72 17.20
C ASP A 304 -16.25 -11.78 17.66
N ARG A 305 -16.29 -10.54 17.13
CA ARG A 305 -17.39 -9.60 17.41
C ARG A 305 -18.73 -10.02 16.79
N LYS A 306 -18.72 -10.59 15.59
CA LYS A 306 -19.94 -11.10 14.93
C LYS A 306 -20.57 -12.24 15.74
N ARG A 307 -19.77 -13.26 16.09
CA ARG A 307 -20.21 -14.36 16.96
C ARG A 307 -20.73 -13.85 18.30
N SER A 308 -20.06 -12.87 18.91
CA SER A 308 -20.52 -12.27 20.16
C SER A 308 -21.91 -11.61 20.04
N LYS A 309 -22.21 -10.89 18.95
CA LYS A 309 -23.55 -10.28 18.74
C LYS A 309 -24.64 -11.31 18.45
N ASP A 310 -24.33 -12.36 17.68
CA ASP A 310 -25.30 -13.42 17.36
C ASP A 310 -25.66 -14.27 18.59
N LEU A 311 -24.76 -14.38 19.58
CA LEU A 311 -25.03 -15.06 20.87
C LEU A 311 -25.92 -14.25 21.83
N HIS A 312 -26.10 -12.94 21.61
CA HIS A 312 -26.87 -12.05 22.49
C HIS A 312 -28.22 -11.60 21.89
N ARG A 313 -28.66 -12.21 20.79
CA ARG A 313 -30.03 -12.08 20.24
C ARG A 313 -30.88 -13.27 20.64
#